data_AF-A0A5C6Y782-F1
#
_entry.id   AF-A0A5C6Y782-F1
#
_cell.length_a   1.000
_cell.length_b   1.000
_cell.length_c   1.000
_cell.angle_alpha   90.00
_cell.angle_beta   90.00
_cell.angle_gamma   90.00
#
_symmetry.space_group_name_H-M   'P 1'
#
loop_
_entity.id
_entity.type
_entity.pdbx_description
1 polymer ?
#
loop_
_entity_poly.entity_id
_entity_poly.type
_entity_poly.pdbx_seq_one_letter_code
_entity_poly.pdbx_strand_id
1 'polypeptide(L)'
;MNYFLGVAFILTVLFLIRNFNNKRRLKKFKARLFDQWGKEKKDSYYNFFSIRKYFDNNLHQEKAYHIIAEKSKVDLDIDELFKFIDRTSSKIGQQYLYFKLRTIGSLKELLKFDELVMLFQKEKELSISCQLLVSKLNATSNYYLEELINGKQIEKPKNLWFIQLLTAFSILSILLSFFFPLFILFILPIFCVNSVFHYKNKGNVNYYLQGVSELSKSLKVAKKLSKIEAIKTYHKDVAFIKKINAIMLKVEFIGFEKNLNNEWAFRAESYFFCV
;
A
#
# COMPACT_ATOMS: atom_id res chain seq x y z
N MET A 1 -18.35 -18.84 37.21
CA MET A 1 -17.92 -17.45 37.49
C MET A 1 -16.39 -17.31 37.53
N ASN A 2 -15.66 -18.20 38.22
CA ASN A 2 -14.19 -18.11 38.36
C ASN A 2 -13.39 -18.26 37.05
N TYR A 3 -13.92 -18.97 36.06
CA TYR A 3 -13.27 -19.13 34.75
C TYR A 3 -13.23 -17.83 33.93
N PHE A 4 -14.25 -16.96 34.05
CA PHE A 4 -14.23 -15.66 33.38
C PHE A 4 -13.14 -14.74 33.93
N LEU A 5 -12.93 -14.74 35.25
CA LEU A 5 -11.86 -13.98 35.90
C LEU A 5 -10.48 -14.51 35.47
N GLY A 6 -10.32 -15.83 35.37
CA GLY A 6 -9.09 -16.44 34.87
C GLY A 6 -8.78 -16.05 33.42
N VAL A 7 -9.78 -16.09 32.52
CA VAL A 7 -9.61 -15.68 31.11
C VAL A 7 -9.28 -14.19 31.01
N ALA A 8 -9.98 -13.33 31.76
CA ALA A 8 -9.70 -11.90 31.78
C ALA A 8 -8.27 -11.59 32.27
N PHE A 9 -7.79 -12.30 33.29
CA PHE A 9 -6.43 -12.18 33.79
C PHE A 9 -5.39 -12.61 32.75
N ILE A 10 -5.62 -13.72 32.04
CA ILE A 10 -4.71 -14.17 30.96
C ILE A 10 -4.66 -13.13 29.83
N LEU A 11 -5.81 -12.59 29.41
CA LEU A 11 -5.87 -11.58 28.35
C LEU A 11 -5.15 -10.28 28.73
N THR A 12 -5.29 -9.83 29.98
CA THR A 12 -4.58 -8.62 30.46
C THR A 12 -3.07 -8.86 30.53
N VAL A 13 -2.62 -10.02 31.03
CA VAL A 13 -1.20 -10.38 31.05
C VAL A 13 -0.63 -10.46 29.63
N LEU A 14 -1.33 -11.11 28.69
CA LEU A 14 -0.92 -11.18 27.28
C LEU A 14 -0.85 -9.78 26.64
N PHE A 15 -1.80 -8.90 26.94
CA PHE A 15 -1.79 -7.51 26.49
C PHE A 15 -0.58 -6.74 27.01
N LEU A 16 -0.26 -6.87 28.30
CA LEU A 16 0.89 -6.22 28.92
C LEU A 16 2.22 -6.73 28.33
N ILE A 17 2.38 -8.05 28.18
CA ILE A 17 3.56 -8.67 27.55
C ILE A 17 3.72 -8.17 26.12
N ARG A 18 2.64 -8.15 25.33
CA ARG A 18 2.65 -7.64 23.95
C ARG A 18 3.08 -6.17 23.91
N ASN A 19 2.54 -5.33 24.78
CA ASN A 19 2.88 -3.91 24.84
C ASN A 19 4.36 -3.69 25.23
N PHE A 20 4.85 -4.40 26.25
CA PHE A 20 6.25 -4.33 26.67
C PHE A 20 7.20 -4.78 25.56
N ASN A 21 6.89 -5.91 24.91
CA ASN A 21 7.67 -6.42 23.78
C ASN A 21 7.66 -5.45 22.60
N ASN A 22 6.53 -4.82 22.29
CA ASN A 22 6.43 -3.81 21.24
C ASN A 22 7.28 -2.58 21.54
N LYS A 23 7.24 -2.06 22.78
CA LYS A 23 8.09 -0.94 23.20
C LYS A 23 9.58 -1.29 23.09
N ARG A 24 9.97 -2.48 23.56
CA ARG A 24 11.36 -2.96 23.48
C ARG A 24 11.81 -3.12 22.03
N ARG A 25 10.99 -3.71 21.16
CA ARG A 25 11.27 -3.86 19.72
C ARG A 25 11.44 -2.50 19.05
N LEU A 26 10.57 -1.53 19.35
CA LEU A 26 10.66 -0.18 18.81
C LEU A 26 11.93 0.53 19.26
N LYS A 27 12.30 0.46 20.55
CA LYS A 27 13.54 1.04 21.08
C LYS A 27 14.77 0.44 20.40
N LYS A 28 14.83 -0.90 20.27
CA LYS A 28 15.90 -1.60 19.54
C LYS A 28 15.95 -1.20 18.07
N PHE A 29 14.79 -1.04 17.42
CA PHE A 29 14.73 -0.63 16.03
C PHE A 29 15.22 0.82 15.84
N LYS A 30 14.77 1.77 16.68
CA LYS A 30 15.27 3.15 16.70
C LYS A 30 16.78 3.19 16.90
N ALA A 31 17.32 2.44 17.87
CA ALA A 31 18.75 2.35 18.12
C ALA A 31 19.54 1.81 16.90
N ARG A 32 19.01 0.79 16.21
CA ARG A 32 19.61 0.29 14.96
C ARG A 32 19.66 1.35 13.86
N LEU A 33 18.59 2.13 13.69
CA LEU A 33 18.58 3.22 12.70
C LEU A 33 19.64 4.29 13.04
N PHE A 34 19.83 4.59 14.32
CA PHE A 34 20.86 5.52 14.78
C PHE A 34 22.28 5.04 14.46
N ASP A 35 22.54 3.75 14.72
CA ASP A 35 23.85 3.12 14.47
C ASP A 35 24.13 2.95 12.96
N GLN A 36 23.10 2.65 12.17
CA GLN A 36 23.21 2.47 10.72
C GLN A 36 23.12 3.77 9.92
N TRP A 37 23.00 4.93 10.58
CA TRP A 37 22.87 6.21 9.91
C TRP A 37 24.06 6.48 8.99
N GLY A 38 23.80 6.69 7.69
CA GLY A 38 24.81 6.91 6.65
C GLY A 38 25.61 5.67 6.22
N LYS A 39 25.60 4.58 7.00
CA LYS A 39 26.36 3.36 6.72
C LYS A 39 25.76 2.57 5.56
N GLU A 40 26.63 1.93 4.78
CA GLU A 40 26.24 1.07 3.67
C GLU A 40 25.38 -0.11 4.09
N LYS A 41 24.34 -0.36 3.28
CA LYS A 41 23.51 -1.54 3.42
C LYS A 41 24.26 -2.74 2.84
N LYS A 42 24.85 -3.55 3.72
CA LYS A 42 25.44 -4.83 3.34
C LYS A 42 24.34 -5.84 2.97
N ASP A 43 24.60 -6.66 1.96
CA ASP A 43 23.78 -7.82 1.55
C ASP A 43 22.30 -7.52 1.24
N SER A 44 22.01 -6.32 0.77
CA SER A 44 20.64 -5.94 0.40
C SER A 44 20.26 -6.48 -0.98
N TYR A 45 19.10 -7.14 -1.06
CA TYR A 45 18.49 -7.53 -2.33
C TYR A 45 17.78 -6.34 -2.98
N TYR A 46 18.13 -6.06 -4.24
CA TYR A 46 17.56 -4.98 -5.04
C TYR A 46 16.79 -5.56 -6.23
N ASN A 47 15.47 -5.41 -6.19
CA ASN A 47 14.61 -5.75 -7.31
C ASN A 47 14.48 -4.54 -8.24
N PHE A 48 15.40 -4.38 -9.18
CA PHE A 48 15.37 -3.24 -10.12
C PHE A 48 14.11 -3.22 -10.99
N PHE A 49 13.50 -4.37 -11.28
CA PHE A 49 12.21 -4.42 -11.98
C PHE A 49 11.11 -3.69 -11.21
N SER A 50 11.08 -3.76 -9.88
CA SER A 50 10.11 -3.02 -9.05
C SER A 50 10.56 -1.59 -8.74
N ILE A 51 11.86 -1.37 -8.54
CA ILE A 51 12.43 -0.06 -8.19
C ILE A 51 12.25 0.94 -9.34
N ARG A 52 12.41 0.49 -10.59
CA ARG A 52 12.33 1.38 -11.77
C ARG A 52 10.91 1.78 -12.15
N LYS A 53 9.87 1.05 -11.72
CA LYS A 53 8.49 1.29 -12.18
C LYS A 53 8.02 2.73 -11.99
N TYR A 54 8.38 3.37 -10.88
CA TYR A 54 8.01 4.77 -10.64
C TYR A 54 8.71 5.74 -11.59
N PHE A 55 9.88 5.40 -12.12
CA PHE A 55 10.50 6.18 -13.18
C PHE A 55 9.81 5.90 -14.52
N ASP A 56 9.61 4.62 -14.84
CA ASP A 56 9.08 4.20 -16.15
C ASP A 56 7.63 4.67 -16.41
N ASN A 57 6.76 4.59 -15.40
CA ASN A 57 5.32 4.86 -15.57
C ASN A 57 4.93 6.31 -15.28
N ASN A 58 5.85 7.13 -14.76
CA ASN A 58 5.50 8.44 -14.22
C ASN A 58 5.70 9.57 -15.22
N LEU A 59 4.61 10.27 -15.53
CA LEU A 59 4.59 11.44 -16.42
C LEU A 59 5.42 12.62 -15.89
N HIS A 60 5.73 12.68 -14.59
CA HIS A 60 6.57 13.73 -14.02
C HIS A 60 8.00 13.77 -14.58
N GLN A 61 8.49 12.71 -15.21
CA GLN A 61 9.78 12.75 -15.89
C GLN A 61 9.82 13.80 -17.00
N GLU A 62 8.69 14.10 -17.65
CA GLU A 62 8.58 15.13 -18.71
C GLU A 62 8.86 16.55 -18.20
N LYS A 63 8.76 16.77 -16.88
CA LYS A 63 9.08 18.06 -16.25
C LYS A 63 10.53 18.18 -15.83
N ALA A 64 11.31 17.11 -15.94
CA ALA A 64 12.73 17.13 -15.60
C ALA A 64 13.48 18.04 -16.57
N TYR A 65 14.48 18.76 -16.06
CA TYR A 65 15.38 19.55 -16.89
C TYR A 65 16.22 18.64 -17.78
N HIS A 66 16.64 17.49 -17.25
CA HIS A 66 17.33 16.47 -18.01
C HIS A 66 16.96 15.07 -17.51
N ILE A 67 16.89 14.10 -18.43
CA ILE A 67 16.62 12.69 -18.14
C ILE A 67 17.81 11.88 -18.60
N ILE A 68 18.36 11.06 -17.71
CA ILE A 68 19.45 10.15 -18.05
C ILE A 68 18.88 8.99 -18.88
N ALA A 69 19.22 8.98 -20.17
CA ALA A 69 18.82 7.94 -21.12
C ALA A 69 19.36 6.56 -20.72
N GLU A 70 18.74 5.49 -21.22
CA GLU A 70 19.12 4.12 -20.82
C GLU A 70 20.57 3.78 -21.17
N LYS A 71 21.08 4.28 -22.30
CA LYS A 71 22.49 4.09 -22.67
C LYS A 71 23.44 4.72 -21.65
N SER A 72 23.25 6.00 -21.34
CA SER A 72 24.05 6.70 -20.32
C SER A 72 23.92 6.07 -18.94
N LYS A 73 22.74 5.52 -18.61
CA LYS A 73 22.54 4.77 -17.37
C LYS A 73 23.42 3.53 -17.28
N VAL A 74 23.62 2.83 -18.41
CA VAL A 74 24.53 1.67 -18.49
C VAL A 74 25.97 2.15 -18.43
N ASP A 75 26.34 3.16 -19.23
CA ASP A 75 27.72 3.67 -19.30
C ASP A 75 28.22 4.23 -17.94
N LEU A 76 27.32 4.79 -17.13
CA LEU A 76 27.61 5.35 -15.80
C LEU A 76 27.36 4.37 -14.64
N ASP A 77 27.00 3.12 -14.93
CA ASP A 77 26.70 2.08 -13.93
C ASP A 77 25.74 2.56 -12.82
N ILE A 78 24.68 3.29 -13.20
CA ILE A 78 23.77 3.96 -12.23
C ILE A 78 23.10 2.96 -11.29
N ASP A 79 22.89 1.70 -11.71
CA ASP A 79 22.34 0.68 -10.82
C ASP A 79 23.32 0.28 -9.71
N GLU A 80 24.62 0.21 -9.99
CA GLU A 80 25.64 -0.04 -8.96
C GLU A 80 25.80 1.18 -8.05
N LEU A 81 25.82 2.38 -8.63
CA LEU A 81 25.78 3.62 -7.86
C LEU A 81 24.55 3.66 -6.94
N PHE A 82 23.38 3.24 -7.43
CA PHE A 82 22.15 3.18 -6.65
C PHE A 82 22.30 2.27 -5.43
N LYS A 83 22.88 1.07 -5.58
CA LYS A 83 23.13 0.15 -4.45
C LYS A 83 24.03 0.81 -3.41
N PHE A 84 25.07 1.51 -3.86
CA PHE A 84 26.00 2.21 -2.98
C PHE A 84 25.32 3.34 -2.20
N ILE A 85 24.51 4.18 -2.85
CA ILE A 85 23.89 5.38 -2.21
C ILE A 85 22.60 5.07 -1.43
N ASP A 86 21.92 3.96 -1.71
CA ASP A 86 20.59 3.70 -1.13
C ASP A 86 20.66 3.55 0.40
N ARG A 87 20.10 4.54 1.11
CA ARG A 87 19.85 4.53 2.56
C ARG A 87 18.36 4.61 2.89
N THR A 88 17.49 4.44 1.91
CA THR A 88 16.04 4.57 2.09
C THR A 88 15.52 3.49 3.05
N SER A 89 14.46 3.80 3.78
CA SER A 89 13.83 2.84 4.70
C SER A 89 12.47 2.33 4.21
N SER A 90 12.09 2.63 2.98
CA SER A 90 10.84 2.17 2.37
C SER A 90 11.05 1.76 0.92
N LYS A 91 10.18 0.88 0.42
CA LYS A 91 10.21 0.43 -0.97
C LYS A 91 9.80 1.53 -1.94
N ILE A 92 8.81 2.34 -1.57
CA ILE A 92 8.45 3.56 -2.32
C ILE A 92 9.57 4.60 -2.28
N GLY A 93 10.39 4.63 -1.21
CA GLY A 93 11.56 5.49 -1.11
C GLY A 93 12.64 5.07 -2.10
N GLN A 94 12.87 3.77 -2.27
CA GLN A 94 13.78 3.24 -3.31
C GLN A 94 13.31 3.65 -4.72
N GLN A 95 12.02 3.50 -5.00
CA GLN A 95 11.41 3.93 -6.26
C GLN A 95 11.63 5.44 -6.51
N TYR A 96 11.36 6.28 -5.51
CA TYR A 96 11.55 7.72 -5.63
C TYR A 96 13.02 8.13 -5.75
N LEU A 97 13.92 7.49 -5.02
CA LEU A 97 15.37 7.72 -5.12
C LEU A 97 15.88 7.38 -6.52
N TYR A 98 15.42 6.27 -7.10
CA TYR A 98 15.83 5.87 -8.45
C TYR A 98 15.36 6.89 -9.49
N PHE A 99 14.11 7.34 -9.38
CA PHE A 99 13.60 8.43 -10.20
C PHE A 99 14.43 9.71 -10.06
N LYS A 100 14.79 10.10 -8.83
CA LYS A 100 15.65 11.27 -8.57
C LYS A 100 17.07 11.12 -9.11
N LEU A 101 17.59 9.89 -9.18
CA LEU A 101 18.90 9.62 -9.77
C LEU A 101 18.87 9.68 -11.29
N ARG A 102 17.76 9.29 -11.92
CA ARG A 102 17.55 9.32 -13.38
C ARG A 102 17.05 10.67 -13.92
N THR A 103 16.57 11.56 -13.06
CA THR A 103 16.01 12.87 -13.45
C THR A 103 16.72 14.02 -12.75
N ILE A 104 17.21 14.98 -13.54
CA ILE A 104 17.86 16.19 -13.05
C ILE A 104 16.81 17.31 -13.03
N GLY A 105 16.61 17.89 -11.84
CA GLY A 105 15.71 19.04 -11.66
C GLY A 105 16.37 20.36 -12.01
N SER A 106 15.59 21.44 -12.00
CA SER A 106 16.14 22.79 -12.17
C SER A 106 17.04 23.20 -10.99
N LEU A 107 17.93 24.18 -11.19
CA LEU A 107 18.78 24.70 -10.11
C LEU A 107 17.98 25.10 -8.86
N LYS A 108 16.83 25.76 -9.05
CA LYS A 108 15.93 26.15 -7.96
C LYS A 108 15.42 24.94 -7.17
N GLU A 109 15.05 23.85 -7.84
CA GLU A 109 14.60 22.63 -7.18
C GLU A 109 15.74 21.89 -6.47
N LEU A 110 16.95 21.92 -7.05
CA LEU A 110 18.14 21.31 -6.44
C LEU A 110 18.57 22.07 -5.18
N LEU A 111 18.61 23.40 -5.21
CA LEU A 111 18.89 24.21 -4.02
C LEU A 111 17.85 23.99 -2.93
N LYS A 112 16.57 23.93 -3.30
CA LYS A 112 15.50 23.59 -2.35
C LYS A 112 15.72 22.20 -1.76
N PHE A 113 16.06 21.20 -2.57
CA PHE A 113 16.38 19.86 -2.08
C PHE A 113 17.59 19.85 -1.13
N ASP A 114 18.62 20.64 -1.42
CA ASP A 114 19.81 20.77 -0.57
C ASP A 114 19.47 21.34 0.83
N GLU A 115 18.57 22.33 0.91
CA GLU A 115 18.05 22.83 2.20
C GLU A 115 17.44 21.69 3.05
N LEU A 116 16.68 20.79 2.41
CA LEU A 116 16.07 19.64 3.09
C LEU A 116 17.12 18.62 3.53
N VAL A 117 18.14 18.38 2.71
CA VAL A 117 19.28 17.51 3.04
C VAL A 117 20.03 18.06 4.25
N MET A 118 20.37 19.35 4.25
CA MET A 118 21.04 20.02 5.35
C MET A 118 20.23 19.96 6.65
N LEU A 119 18.90 20.14 6.58
CA LEU A 119 18.02 19.99 7.73
C LEU A 119 18.15 18.59 8.35
N PHE A 120 18.03 17.54 7.55
CA PHE A 120 18.09 16.15 8.03
C PHE A 120 19.51 15.74 8.47
N GLN A 121 20.55 16.32 7.90
CA GLN A 121 21.93 16.12 8.35
C GLN A 121 22.19 16.74 9.73
N LYS A 122 21.70 17.97 9.98
CA LYS A 122 21.87 18.68 11.25
C LYS A 122 20.99 18.08 12.36
N GLU A 123 19.73 17.78 12.04
CA GLU A 123 18.73 17.30 13.01
C GLU A 123 18.60 15.78 12.99
N LYS A 124 19.57 15.06 13.58
CA LYS A 124 19.59 13.58 13.53
C LYS A 124 18.37 12.93 14.19
N GLU A 125 17.84 13.50 15.27
CA GLU A 125 16.62 12.97 15.92
C GLU A 125 15.37 13.11 15.04
N LEU A 126 15.23 14.24 14.33
CA LEU A 126 14.18 14.44 13.34
C LEU A 126 14.28 13.41 12.23
N SER A 127 15.48 13.25 11.67
CA SER A 127 15.83 12.24 10.67
C SER A 127 15.39 10.83 11.05
N ILE A 128 15.80 10.36 12.23
CA ILE A 128 15.46 9.01 12.69
C ILE A 128 13.96 8.89 12.97
N SER A 129 13.32 9.93 13.49
CA SER A 129 11.87 9.94 13.72
C SER A 129 11.08 9.81 12.42
N CYS A 130 11.51 10.49 11.35
CA CYS A 130 10.94 10.34 10.02
C CYS A 130 11.22 8.96 9.43
N GLN A 131 12.45 8.46 9.59
CA GLN A 131 12.85 7.13 9.13
C GLN A 131 12.00 6.02 9.78
N LEU A 132 11.69 6.13 11.08
CA LEU A 132 10.78 5.24 11.81
C LEU A 132 9.34 5.27 11.29
N LEU A 133 8.87 6.42 10.80
CA LEU A 133 7.53 6.53 10.21
C LEU A 133 7.51 5.86 8.83
N VAL A 134 8.49 6.17 8.00
CA VAL A 134 8.61 5.68 6.61
C VAL A 134 8.96 4.19 6.57
N SER A 135 9.65 3.65 7.58
CA SER A 135 9.98 2.22 7.67
C SER A 135 8.77 1.29 7.70
N LYS A 136 7.58 1.81 7.98
CA LYS A 136 6.31 1.08 7.90
C LYS A 136 5.91 0.74 6.46
N LEU A 137 6.59 1.34 5.49
CA LEU A 137 6.38 1.16 4.05
C LEU A 137 7.54 0.38 3.40
N ASN A 138 8.22 -0.46 4.17
CA ASN A 138 9.35 -1.27 3.70
C ASN A 138 8.98 -2.70 3.27
N ALA A 139 7.69 -3.05 3.28
CA ALA A 139 7.27 -4.35 2.78
C ALA A 139 7.36 -4.38 1.25
N THR A 140 7.63 -5.54 0.66
CA THR A 140 7.67 -5.71 -0.80
C THR A 140 6.34 -5.32 -1.47
N SER A 141 5.21 -5.52 -0.77
CA SER A 141 3.91 -5.08 -1.25
C SER A 141 3.82 -3.57 -1.45
N ASN A 142 4.64 -2.75 -0.77
CA ASN A 142 4.61 -1.31 -0.93
C ASN A 142 5.02 -0.82 -2.33
N TYR A 143 5.68 -1.64 -3.15
CA TYR A 143 5.96 -1.30 -4.55
C TYR A 143 4.67 -1.12 -5.38
N TYR A 144 3.57 -1.80 -5.02
CA TYR A 144 2.28 -1.74 -5.73
C TYR A 144 1.55 -0.40 -5.56
N LEU A 145 2.02 0.49 -4.66
CA LEU A 145 1.44 1.82 -4.55
C LEU A 145 1.62 2.62 -5.84
N GLU A 146 2.80 2.52 -6.45
CA GLU A 146 3.11 3.16 -7.72
C GLU A 146 2.17 2.66 -8.82
N GLU A 147 1.98 1.35 -8.92
CA GLU A 147 1.14 0.75 -9.96
C GLU A 147 -0.35 1.12 -9.79
N LEU A 148 -0.82 1.34 -8.56
CA LEU A 148 -2.18 1.85 -8.33
C LEU A 148 -2.36 3.28 -8.87
N ILE A 149 -1.34 4.12 -8.71
CA ILE A 149 -1.41 5.56 -9.03
C ILE A 149 -1.12 5.82 -10.51
N ASN A 150 -0.03 5.22 -11.04
CA ASN A 150 0.49 5.49 -12.38
C ASN A 150 0.32 4.31 -13.34
N GLY A 151 -0.03 3.12 -12.84
CA GLY A 151 -0.19 1.94 -13.68
C GLY A 151 -1.41 2.00 -14.59
N LYS A 152 -1.47 1.06 -15.53
CA LYS A 152 -2.65 0.89 -16.40
C LYS A 152 -3.87 0.60 -15.53
N GLN A 153 -4.86 1.50 -15.61
CA GLN A 153 -6.14 1.29 -14.96
C GLN A 153 -6.82 0.10 -15.64
N ILE A 154 -7.07 -0.98 -14.90
CA ILE A 154 -7.86 -2.12 -15.39
C ILE A 154 -9.26 -1.60 -15.71
N GLU A 155 -9.68 -1.83 -16.94
CA GLU A 155 -11.00 -1.43 -17.37
C GLU A 155 -12.08 -2.14 -16.56
N LYS A 156 -13.10 -1.39 -16.16
CA LYS A 156 -14.30 -1.93 -15.54
C LYS A 156 -14.87 -3.03 -16.46
N PRO A 157 -15.12 -4.27 -15.96
CA PRO A 157 -15.61 -5.33 -16.82
C PRO A 157 -16.92 -4.90 -17.49
N LYS A 158 -16.96 -4.97 -18.82
CA LYS A 158 -18.13 -4.56 -19.63
C LYS A 158 -19.41 -5.32 -19.24
N ASN A 159 -19.26 -6.51 -18.66
CA ASN A 159 -20.34 -7.42 -18.32
C ASN A 159 -20.77 -7.32 -16.85
N LEU A 160 -20.42 -6.25 -16.12
CA LEU A 160 -20.82 -6.12 -14.72
C LEU A 160 -22.34 -6.15 -14.52
N TRP A 161 -23.10 -5.55 -15.43
CA TRP A 161 -24.56 -5.61 -15.42
C TRP A 161 -25.07 -7.06 -15.46
N PHE A 162 -24.40 -7.93 -16.21
CA PHE A 162 -24.78 -9.34 -16.33
C PHE A 162 -24.50 -10.08 -15.03
N ILE A 163 -23.35 -9.81 -14.40
CA ILE A 163 -23.00 -10.37 -13.08
C ILE A 163 -24.02 -9.92 -12.01
N GLN A 164 -24.45 -8.66 -12.07
CA GLN A 164 -25.49 -8.11 -11.18
C GLN A 164 -26.83 -8.83 -11.37
N LEU A 165 -27.24 -9.05 -12.62
CA LEU A 165 -28.45 -9.81 -12.94
C LEU A 165 -28.37 -11.27 -12.46
N LEU A 166 -27.25 -11.95 -12.71
CA LEU A 166 -27.04 -13.32 -12.24
C LEU A 166 -27.15 -13.44 -10.72
N THR A 167 -26.62 -12.46 -10.01
CA THR A 167 -26.71 -12.39 -8.55
C THR A 167 -28.16 -12.18 -8.11
N ALA A 168 -28.85 -11.19 -8.67
CA ALA A 168 -30.28 -10.94 -8.41
C ALA A 168 -31.15 -12.18 -8.69
N PHE A 169 -30.88 -12.87 -9.80
CA PHE A 169 -31.58 -14.07 -10.20
C PHE A 169 -31.28 -15.27 -9.27
N SER A 170 -30.05 -15.37 -8.74
CA SER A 170 -29.70 -16.37 -7.72
C SER A 170 -30.56 -16.21 -6.47
N ILE A 171 -30.67 -14.98 -5.97
CA ILE A 171 -31.43 -14.65 -4.75
C ILE A 171 -32.91 -14.86 -4.97
N LEU A 172 -33.40 -14.42 -6.13
CA LEU A 172 -34.79 -14.61 -6.51
C LEU A 172 -35.13 -16.10 -6.59
N SER A 173 -34.25 -16.93 -7.16
CA SER A 173 -34.43 -18.38 -7.22
C SER A 173 -34.50 -19.01 -5.82
N ILE A 174 -33.68 -18.54 -4.88
CA ILE A 174 -33.74 -18.97 -3.47
C ILE A 174 -35.05 -18.55 -2.81
N LEU A 175 -35.49 -17.30 -2.99
CA LEU A 175 -36.74 -16.80 -2.40
C LEU A 175 -37.97 -17.54 -2.97
N LEU A 176 -38.02 -17.77 -4.28
CA LEU A 176 -39.11 -18.52 -4.91
C LEU A 176 -39.08 -20.01 -4.55
N SER A 177 -37.94 -20.58 -4.20
CA SER A 177 -37.85 -22.00 -3.83
C SER A 177 -38.70 -22.36 -2.61
N PHE A 178 -38.99 -21.39 -1.72
CA PHE A 178 -39.90 -21.57 -0.58
C PHE A 178 -41.36 -21.79 -0.99
N PHE A 179 -41.78 -21.22 -2.12
CA PHE A 179 -43.15 -21.33 -2.64
C PHE A 179 -43.26 -22.38 -3.76
N PHE A 180 -42.20 -22.56 -4.54
CA PHE A 180 -42.14 -23.42 -5.71
C PHE A 180 -40.82 -24.23 -5.71
N PRO A 181 -40.83 -25.48 -5.22
CA PRO A 181 -39.61 -26.28 -5.03
C PRO A 181 -38.79 -26.51 -6.31
N LEU A 182 -39.42 -26.46 -7.49
CA LEU A 182 -38.76 -26.58 -8.80
C LEU A 182 -37.67 -25.53 -9.04
N PHE A 183 -37.76 -24.34 -8.42
CA PHE A 183 -36.76 -23.28 -8.60
C PHE A 183 -35.38 -23.62 -8.03
N ILE A 184 -35.29 -24.62 -7.15
CA ILE A 184 -34.01 -25.10 -6.61
C ILE A 184 -33.08 -25.61 -7.71
N LEU A 185 -33.63 -26.15 -8.81
CA LEU A 185 -32.86 -26.69 -9.94
C LEU A 185 -32.09 -25.60 -10.69
N PHE A 186 -32.57 -24.35 -10.67
CA PHE A 186 -31.88 -23.23 -11.33
C PHE A 186 -30.67 -22.71 -10.54
N ILE A 187 -30.61 -22.97 -9.22
CA ILE A 187 -29.52 -22.47 -8.38
C ILE A 187 -28.16 -23.00 -8.86
N LEU A 188 -28.08 -24.29 -9.20
CA LEU A 188 -26.84 -24.94 -9.60
C LEU A 188 -26.22 -24.36 -10.90
N PRO A 189 -26.95 -24.24 -12.02
CA PRO A 189 -26.41 -23.63 -13.23
C PRO A 189 -26.08 -22.14 -13.06
N ILE A 190 -26.91 -21.37 -12.34
CA ILE A 190 -26.62 -19.95 -12.06
C ILE A 190 -25.32 -19.83 -11.25
N PHE A 191 -25.16 -20.68 -10.23
CA PHE A 191 -23.95 -20.72 -9.41
C PHE A 191 -22.70 -21.05 -10.23
N CYS A 192 -22.78 -22.04 -11.13
CA CYS A 192 -21.66 -22.39 -12.01
C CYS A 192 -21.24 -21.19 -12.88
N VAL A 193 -22.19 -20.51 -13.52
CA VAL A 193 -21.91 -19.33 -14.36
C VAL A 193 -21.33 -18.19 -13.52
N ASN A 194 -21.93 -17.89 -12.35
CA ASN A 194 -21.46 -16.83 -11.46
C ASN A 194 -20.03 -17.12 -10.96
N SER A 195 -19.73 -18.38 -10.63
CA SER A 195 -18.41 -18.82 -10.20
C SER A 195 -17.35 -18.58 -11.29
N VAL A 196 -17.65 -18.87 -12.56
CA VAL A 196 -16.72 -18.61 -13.67
C VAL A 196 -16.40 -17.12 -13.78
N PHE A 197 -17.40 -16.24 -13.69
CA PHE A 197 -17.17 -14.79 -13.72
C PHE A 197 -16.39 -14.29 -12.50
N HIS A 198 -16.71 -14.81 -11.31
CA HIS A 198 -16.00 -14.48 -10.08
C HIS A 198 -14.52 -14.83 -10.18
N TYR A 199 -14.17 -16.06 -10.58
CA TYR A 199 -12.77 -16.48 -10.70
C TYR A 199 -12.02 -15.71 -11.78
N LYS A 200 -12.68 -15.37 -12.89
CA LYS A 200 -12.08 -14.51 -13.93
C LYS A 200 -11.76 -13.11 -13.41
N ASN A 201 -12.60 -12.52 -12.55
CA ASN A 201 -12.40 -11.15 -12.05
C ASN A 201 -11.63 -11.07 -10.72
N LYS A 202 -11.47 -12.19 -10.01
CA LYS A 202 -10.82 -12.25 -8.68
C LYS A 202 -9.40 -11.69 -8.69
N GLY A 203 -8.63 -11.95 -9.75
CA GLY A 203 -7.28 -11.41 -9.91
C GLY A 203 -7.26 -9.89 -9.93
N ASN A 204 -8.12 -9.28 -10.74
CA ASN A 204 -8.23 -7.82 -10.88
C ASN A 204 -8.64 -7.16 -9.56
N VAL A 205 -9.65 -7.71 -8.89
CA VAL A 205 -10.13 -7.20 -7.59
C VAL A 205 -9.03 -7.28 -6.53
N ASN A 206 -8.33 -8.42 -6.44
CA ASN A 206 -7.25 -8.59 -5.47
C ASN A 206 -6.09 -7.62 -5.70
N TYR A 207 -5.73 -7.39 -6.97
CA TYR A 207 -4.71 -6.41 -7.34
C TYR A 207 -5.08 -4.99 -6.85
N TYR A 208 -6.30 -4.53 -7.10
CA TYR A 208 -6.77 -3.24 -6.60
C TYR A 208 -6.80 -3.14 -5.07
N LEU A 209 -7.32 -4.18 -4.40
CA LEU A 209 -7.38 -4.20 -2.95
C LEU A 209 -5.99 -4.15 -2.31
N GLN A 210 -5.00 -4.79 -2.93
CA GLN A 210 -3.62 -4.71 -2.50
C GLN A 210 -3.09 -3.28 -2.63
N GLY A 211 -3.25 -2.64 -3.79
CA GLY A 211 -2.85 -1.25 -3.99
C GLY A 211 -3.52 -0.30 -2.98
N VAL A 212 -4.84 -0.44 -2.76
CA VAL A 212 -5.57 0.41 -1.82
C VAL A 212 -5.13 0.20 -0.37
N SER A 213 -4.82 -1.04 0.02
CA SER A 213 -4.24 -1.31 1.35
C SER A 213 -2.93 -0.56 1.55
N GLU A 214 -2.07 -0.55 0.53
CA GLU A 214 -0.81 0.19 0.58
C GLU A 214 -1.00 1.70 0.53
N LEU A 215 -2.01 2.20 -0.17
CA LEU A 215 -2.44 3.60 -0.14
C LEU A 215 -2.89 4.01 1.27
N SER A 216 -3.70 3.19 1.97
CA SER A 216 -4.13 3.45 3.36
C SER A 216 -2.93 3.58 4.30
N LYS A 217 -1.99 2.64 4.23
CA LYS A 217 -0.76 2.66 5.04
C LYS A 217 0.07 3.91 4.74
N SER A 218 0.24 4.24 3.47
CA SER A 218 1.02 5.40 3.02
C SER A 218 0.38 6.71 3.46
N LEU A 219 -0.95 6.82 3.38
CA LEU A 219 -1.71 7.96 3.89
C LEU A 219 -1.53 8.14 5.40
N LYS A 220 -1.55 7.05 6.17
CA LYS A 220 -1.31 7.09 7.64
C LYS A 220 0.09 7.60 7.97
N VAL A 221 1.09 7.26 7.17
CA VAL A 221 2.47 7.77 7.30
C VAL A 221 2.55 9.23 6.89
N ALA A 222 1.99 9.60 5.73
CA ALA A 222 1.97 10.97 5.23
C ALA A 222 1.31 11.95 6.22
N LYS A 223 0.17 11.56 6.82
CA LYS A 223 -0.50 12.35 7.88
C LYS A 223 0.34 12.58 9.13
N LYS A 224 1.24 11.64 9.46
CA LYS A 224 2.15 11.79 10.61
C LYS A 224 3.31 12.70 10.25
N LEU A 225 3.88 12.54 9.06
CA LEU A 225 4.95 13.40 8.55
C LEU A 225 4.46 14.85 8.38
N SER A 226 3.24 15.08 7.90
CA SER A 226 2.67 16.42 7.70
C SER A 226 2.42 17.20 9.00
N LYS A 227 2.46 16.54 10.15
CA LYS A 227 2.35 17.17 11.48
C LYS A 227 3.70 17.64 12.02
N ILE A 228 4.80 17.24 11.41
CA ILE A 228 6.14 17.65 11.79
C ILE A 228 6.38 19.03 11.16
N GLU A 229 6.59 20.05 12.00
CA GLU A 229 6.66 21.45 11.56
C GLU A 229 7.71 21.66 10.47
N ALA A 230 8.92 21.11 10.65
CA ALA A 230 10.01 21.22 9.69
C ALA A 230 9.66 20.65 8.29
N ILE A 231 8.85 19.58 8.22
CA ILE A 231 8.37 19.00 6.95
C ILE A 231 7.27 19.89 6.36
N LYS A 232 6.35 20.38 7.20
CA LYS A 232 5.23 21.22 6.79
C LYS A 232 5.70 22.55 6.18
N THR A 233 6.77 23.14 6.72
CA THR A 233 7.39 24.35 6.15
C THR A 233 7.88 24.12 4.72
N TYR A 234 8.46 22.94 4.46
CA TYR A 234 8.99 22.56 3.15
C TYR A 234 7.90 22.17 2.13
N HIS A 235 6.90 21.42 2.59
CA HIS A 235 5.76 20.92 1.82
C HIS A 235 4.46 21.62 2.23
N LYS A 236 4.22 22.81 1.66
CA LYS A 236 3.03 23.62 1.97
C LYS A 236 1.73 23.04 1.41
N ASP A 237 1.80 22.34 0.27
CA ASP A 237 0.63 21.68 -0.31
C ASP A 237 0.46 20.26 0.23
N VAL A 238 -0.39 20.12 1.23
CA VAL A 238 -0.86 18.84 1.78
C VAL A 238 -2.37 18.65 1.55
N ALA A 239 -2.98 19.43 0.67
CA ALA A 239 -4.43 19.38 0.42
C ALA A 239 -4.87 18.02 -0.14
N PHE A 240 -3.99 17.36 -0.90
CA PHE A 240 -4.21 16.02 -1.43
C PHE A 240 -4.49 14.98 -0.33
N ILE A 241 -3.93 15.13 0.87
CA ILE A 241 -4.16 14.20 1.99
C ILE A 241 -5.64 14.16 2.36
N LYS A 242 -6.34 15.30 2.34
CA LYS A 242 -7.79 15.36 2.63
C LYS A 242 -8.59 14.67 1.52
N LYS A 243 -8.24 14.90 0.25
CA LYS A 243 -8.89 14.27 -0.90
C LYS A 243 -8.75 12.75 -0.87
N ILE A 244 -7.53 12.25 -0.68
CA ILE A 244 -7.26 10.80 -0.59
C ILE A 244 -7.97 10.21 0.64
N ASN A 245 -8.02 10.91 1.77
CA ASN A 245 -8.72 10.41 2.95
C ASN A 245 -10.23 10.21 2.71
N ALA A 246 -10.89 11.11 1.98
CA ALA A 246 -12.30 10.97 1.64
C ALA A 246 -12.55 9.73 0.76
N ILE A 247 -11.64 9.44 -0.17
CA ILE A 247 -11.69 8.23 -1.00
C ILE A 247 -11.47 6.99 -0.13
N MET A 248 -10.46 7.01 0.75
CA MET A 248 -10.13 5.88 1.60
C MET A 248 -11.26 5.49 2.55
N LEU A 249 -12.04 6.43 3.08
CA LEU A 249 -13.20 6.11 3.91
C LEU A 249 -14.25 5.30 3.14
N LYS A 250 -14.47 5.60 1.86
CA LYS A 250 -15.38 4.84 0.99
C LYS A 250 -14.84 3.43 0.74
N VAL A 251 -13.54 3.29 0.52
CA VAL A 251 -12.94 1.97 0.25
C VAL A 251 -12.76 1.12 1.50
N GLU A 252 -12.46 1.71 2.66
CA GLU A 252 -12.42 0.98 3.93
C GLU A 252 -13.83 0.49 4.33
N PHE A 253 -14.90 1.22 3.98
CA PHE A 253 -16.28 0.72 4.13
C PHE A 253 -16.51 -0.54 3.28
N ILE A 254 -16.14 -0.51 1.98
CA ILE A 254 -16.24 -1.66 1.07
C ILE A 254 -15.35 -2.83 1.53
N GLY A 255 -14.14 -2.53 2.03
CA GLY A 255 -13.20 -3.52 2.55
C GLY A 255 -13.62 -4.11 3.89
N PHE A 256 -14.33 -3.37 4.73
CA PHE A 256 -14.93 -3.84 5.97
C PHE A 256 -16.09 -4.79 5.70
N GLU A 257 -16.96 -4.49 4.72
CA GLU A 257 -17.96 -5.44 4.23
C GLU A 257 -17.31 -6.76 3.78
N LYS A 258 -16.19 -6.68 3.05
CA LYS A 258 -15.44 -7.86 2.59
C LYS A 258 -14.72 -8.62 3.73
N ASN A 259 -14.22 -7.92 4.76
CA ASN A 259 -13.54 -8.57 5.89
C ASN A 259 -14.51 -9.15 6.93
N LEU A 260 -15.70 -8.57 7.10
CA LEU A 260 -16.80 -9.20 7.83
C LEU A 260 -17.23 -10.52 7.16
N ASN A 261 -17.15 -10.58 5.84
CA ASN A 261 -17.30 -11.85 5.11
C ASN A 261 -16.11 -12.81 5.30
N ASN A 262 -14.90 -12.35 5.63
CA ASN A 262 -13.75 -13.26 5.73
C ASN A 262 -13.72 -14.12 7.02
N GLU A 263 -14.34 -13.70 8.14
CA GLU A 263 -14.32 -14.49 9.38
C GLU A 263 -15.48 -15.50 9.49
N TRP A 264 -16.55 -15.36 8.70
CA TRP A 264 -17.69 -16.31 8.69
C TRP A 264 -18.14 -16.75 7.30
N ALA A 265 -17.71 -16.11 6.22
CA ALA A 265 -18.25 -16.33 4.88
C ALA A 265 -17.33 -17.12 3.93
N PHE A 266 -16.20 -17.68 4.36
CA PHE A 266 -15.54 -18.70 3.54
C PHE A 266 -16.40 -19.97 3.34
N ARG A 267 -17.48 -20.12 4.12
CA ARG A 267 -18.48 -21.19 3.98
C ARG A 267 -19.84 -20.70 3.44
N ALA A 268 -20.04 -19.39 3.25
CA ALA A 268 -21.31 -18.79 2.83
C ALA A 268 -21.20 -17.78 1.65
N GLU A 269 -20.00 -17.36 1.24
CA GLU A 269 -19.78 -16.50 0.05
C GLU A 269 -20.05 -17.22 -1.27
N SER A 270 -20.24 -18.55 -1.26
CA SER A 270 -20.83 -19.26 -2.38
C SER A 270 -22.32 -18.98 -2.57
N TYR A 271 -23.00 -18.31 -1.62
CA TYR A 271 -24.46 -18.28 -1.61
C TYR A 271 -25.13 -16.96 -1.93
N PHE A 272 -24.54 -15.76 -1.78
CA PHE A 272 -25.40 -14.57 -1.86
C PHE A 272 -25.00 -13.34 -2.70
N PHE A 273 -23.78 -12.77 -2.72
CA PHE A 273 -23.62 -11.52 -3.49
C PHE A 273 -22.18 -11.16 -3.89
N CYS A 274 -22.01 -10.76 -5.16
CA CYS A 274 -20.97 -9.83 -5.60
C CYS A 274 -21.49 -8.99 -6.78
N VAL A 275 -22.14 -7.88 -6.41
CA VAL A 275 -22.26 -6.68 -7.24
C VAL A 275 -21.15 -5.72 -6.87
#